data_AF-A0A950CEI7-F1
#
_entry.id   AF-A0A950CEI7-F1
#
_cell.length_a   1.000
_cell.length_b   1.000
_cell.length_c   1.000
_cell.angle_alpha   90.00
_cell.angle_beta   90.00
_cell.angle_gamma   90.00
#
_symmetry.space_group_name_H-M   'P 1'
#
loop_
_entity.id
_entity.type
_entity.pdbx_description
1 polymer ?
#
loop_
_entity_poly.entity_id
_entity_poly.type
_entity_poly.pdbx_seq_one_letter_code
_entity_poly.pdbx_strand_id
1 'polypeptide(L)'
;MHRYLEVRISPDAAHVASIEGDSPRGGYLPDIRDLVIRNLRTRSEVRVALPCGRIAECWPGSLAWQRDARRLVFTVRTPGSHSYSLYAVA
;
A
#
# COMPACT_ATOMS: atom_id res chain seq x y z
N MET A 1 -14.80 6.62 7.15
CA MET A 1 -14.41 7.63 6.15
C MET A 1 -13.20 7.07 5.42
N HIS A 2 -13.21 7.07 4.09
CA HIS A 2 -12.07 6.55 3.32
C HIS A 2 -10.86 7.50 3.42
N ARG A 3 -9.66 6.94 3.55
CA ARG A 3 -8.40 7.70 3.69
C ARG A 3 -7.33 7.15 2.76
N TYR A 4 -6.62 8.07 2.11
CA TYR A 4 -5.34 7.82 1.47
C TYR A 4 -4.23 8.27 2.42
N LEU A 5 -3.32 7.37 2.77
CA LEU A 5 -2.25 7.61 3.75
C LEU A 5 -0.91 7.92 3.07
N GLU A 6 -0.62 7.24 1.96
CA GLU A 6 0.57 7.47 1.14
C GLU A 6 0.20 7.21 -0.32
N VAL A 7 0.75 8.02 -1.24
CA VAL A 7 0.55 7.86 -2.68
C VAL A 7 1.89 8.06 -3.40
N ARG A 8 2.20 7.16 -4.34
CA ARG A 8 3.40 7.20 -5.19
C ARG A 8 3.07 6.87 -6.63
N ILE A 9 3.43 7.77 -7.53
CA ILE A 9 3.32 7.58 -8.98
C ILE A 9 4.59 6.86 -9.46
N SER A 10 4.44 5.90 -10.38
CA SER A 10 5.59 5.23 -11.01
C SER A 10 6.39 6.20 -11.90
N PRO A 11 7.69 5.98 -12.12
CA PRO A 11 8.53 6.87 -12.93
C PRO A 11 8.03 7.11 -14.37
N ASP A 12 7.35 6.11 -14.95
CA ASP A 12 6.74 6.19 -16.29
C ASP A 12 5.32 6.76 -16.29
N ALA A 13 4.81 7.15 -15.12
CA ALA A 13 3.44 7.63 -14.89
C ALA A 13 2.34 6.66 -15.35
N ALA A 14 2.62 5.37 -15.52
CA ALA A 14 1.62 4.38 -15.89
C ALA A 14 0.80 3.87 -14.69
N HIS A 15 1.38 3.93 -13.49
CA HIS A 15 0.81 3.36 -12.26
C HIS A 15 0.81 4.34 -11.09
N VAL A 16 -0.19 4.18 -10.22
CA VAL A 16 -0.26 4.86 -8.92
C VAL A 16 -0.42 3.81 -7.84
N ALA A 17 0.56 3.75 -6.94
CA ALA A 17 0.47 2.97 -5.72
C ALA A 17 -0.06 3.86 -4.58
N SER A 18 -1.02 3.35 -3.82
CA SER A 18 -1.52 4.03 -2.61
C SER A 18 -1.69 3.07 -1.45
N ILE A 19 -1.44 3.59 -0.24
CA ILE A 19 -1.87 2.95 1.00
C ILE A 19 -3.17 3.64 1.41
N GLU A 20 -4.22 2.84 1.58
CA GLU A 20 -5.54 3.36 1.85
C GLU A 20 -6.33 2.46 2.81
N GLY A 21 -7.43 2.98 3.34
CA GLY A 21 -8.31 2.23 4.20
C GLY A 21 -9.45 3.09 4.74
N ASP A 22 -10.41 2.43 5.39
CA ASP A 22 -11.54 3.10 6.00
C ASP A 22 -11.30 3.33 7.49
N SER A 23 -11.29 4.59 7.90
CA SER A 23 -11.28 4.93 9.33
C SER A 23 -12.65 4.70 9.96
N PRO A 24 -12.71 4.11 11.17
CA PRO A 24 -13.96 3.94 11.90
C PRO A 24 -14.58 5.29 12.26
N ARG A 25 -15.88 5.30 12.59
CA ARG A 25 -16.55 6.53 13.02
C ARG A 25 -15.87 7.06 14.29
N GLY A 26 -15.47 8.33 14.27
CA GLY A 26 -14.72 8.95 15.37
C GLY A 26 -13.23 8.59 15.44
N GLY A 27 -12.74 7.70 14.57
CA GLY A 27 -11.31 7.35 14.48
C GLY A 27 -10.56 8.19 13.45
N TYR A 28 -9.26 8.39 13.69
CA TYR A 28 -8.40 9.19 12.81
C TYR A 28 -7.74 8.36 11.69
N LEU A 29 -7.25 7.16 12.00
CA LEU A 29 -6.55 6.28 11.05
C LEU A 29 -7.35 5.00 10.77
N PRO A 30 -7.19 4.39 9.57
CA PRO A 30 -7.70 3.05 9.30
C PRO A 30 -7.00 1.98 10.13
N ASP A 31 -7.78 1.08 10.71
CA ASP A 31 -7.28 -0.09 11.45
C ASP A 31 -6.65 -1.10 10.49
N ILE A 32 -7.30 -1.31 9.35
CA ILE A 32 -6.84 -2.13 8.23
C ILE A 32 -6.38 -1.20 7.11
N ARG A 33 -5.18 -1.47 6.58
CA ARG A 33 -4.56 -0.70 5.50
C ARG A 33 -4.29 -1.60 4.33
N ASP A 34 -4.83 -1.23 3.18
CA ASP A 34 -4.65 -1.93 1.92
C ASP A 34 -3.58 -1.20 1.09
N LEU A 35 -2.70 -1.96 0.42
CA LEU A 35 -1.84 -1.43 -0.64
C LEU A 35 -2.53 -1.68 -1.98
N VAL A 36 -2.82 -0.62 -2.72
CA VAL A 36 -3.53 -0.68 -4.01
C VAL A 36 -2.65 -0.09 -5.11
N ILE A 37 -2.55 -0.78 -6.24
CA ILE A 37 -1.87 -0.31 -7.44
C ILE A 37 -2.90 -0.11 -8.54
N ARG A 38 -2.99 1.13 -9.05
CA ARG A 38 -3.91 1.53 -10.12
C ARG A 38 -3.14 1.74 -11.41
N ASN A 39 -3.64 1.18 -12.50
CA ASN A 39 -3.12 1.45 -13.84
C ASN A 39 -3.92 2.59 -14.47
N LEU A 40 -3.24 3.68 -14.85
CA LEU A 40 -3.89 4.89 -15.36
C LEU A 40 -4.40 4.74 -16.80
N ARG A 41 -3.82 3.83 -17.59
CA ARG A 41 -4.21 3.58 -18.98
C ARG A 41 -5.46 2.72 -19.06
N THR A 42 -5.51 1.63 -18.29
CA THR A 42 -6.62 0.67 -18.31
C THR A 42 -7.71 1.01 -17.30
N ARG A 43 -7.45 1.92 -16.35
CA ARG A 43 -8.33 2.23 -15.20
C ARG A 43 -8.62 1.02 -14.31
N SER A 44 -7.79 0.00 -14.36
CA SER A 44 -7.88 -1.16 -13.47
C SER A 44 -7.11 -0.92 -12.18
N GLU A 45 -7.54 -1.58 -11.11
CA GLU A 45 -6.82 -1.60 -9.84
C GLU A 45 -6.57 -3.02 -9.35
N VAL A 46 -5.46 -3.21 -8.65
CA VAL A 46 -5.08 -4.46 -8.00
C VAL A 46 -4.74 -4.16 -6.55
N ARG A 47 -5.35 -4.91 -5.64
CA ARG A 47 -4.97 -4.90 -4.23
C ARG A 47 -3.84 -5.90 -4.01
N VAL A 48 -2.74 -5.43 -3.46
CA VAL A 48 -1.58 -6.27 -3.13
C VAL A 48 -1.92 -7.11 -1.90
N ALA A 49 -1.84 -8.44 -2.03
CA ALA A 49 -1.96 -9.33 -0.90
C ALA A 49 -0.73 -9.22 0.00
N LEU A 50 -0.94 -8.77 1.24
CA LEU A 50 0.12 -8.67 2.24
C LEU A 50 0.41 -10.05 2.85
N PRO A 51 1.65 -10.32 3.28
CA PRO A 51 2.07 -11.62 3.83
C PRO A 51 1.35 -11.98 5.14
N CYS A 52 0.96 -10.98 5.93
CA CYS A 52 0.15 -11.14 7.15
C CYS A 52 -1.36 -11.12 6.88
N GLY A 53 -1.77 -11.10 5.60
CA GLY A 53 -3.17 -11.00 5.20
C GLY A 53 -3.76 -9.60 5.42
N ARG A 54 -5.08 -9.53 5.46
CA ARG A 54 -5.84 -8.28 5.61
C ARG A 54 -6.37 -8.14 7.03
N ILE A 55 -5.48 -7.79 7.95
CA ILE A 55 -5.77 -7.67 9.39
C ILE A 55 -5.23 -6.36 9.96
N ALA A 56 -5.67 -6.01 11.17
CA ALA A 56 -5.11 -4.88 11.92
C ALA A 56 -3.60 -5.06 12.13
N GLU A 57 -2.88 -3.94 12.20
CA GLU A 57 -1.42 -3.86 12.36
C GLU A 57 -0.56 -4.41 11.20
N CYS A 58 -1.13 -5.17 10.26
CA CYS A 58 -0.48 -5.55 9.01
C CYS A 58 -0.44 -4.35 8.07
N TRP A 59 0.52 -3.44 8.31
CA TRP A 59 0.55 -2.13 7.66
C TRP A 59 1.70 -2.02 6.66
N PRO A 60 1.41 -1.82 5.36
CA PRO A 60 2.41 -1.43 4.40
C PRO A 60 2.86 0.02 4.68
N GLY A 61 4.02 0.41 4.16
CA GLY A 61 4.57 1.76 4.28
C GLY A 61 5.83 1.95 3.44
N SER A 62 6.32 3.19 3.37
CA SER A 62 7.59 3.54 2.73
C SER A 62 7.64 3.09 1.27
N LEU A 63 6.62 3.46 0.50
CA LEU A 63 6.47 3.05 -0.89
C LEU A 63 7.58 3.65 -1.77
N ALA A 64 8.26 2.79 -2.54
CA ALA A 64 9.31 3.21 -3.46
C ALA A 64 9.25 2.41 -4.77
N TRP A 65 9.02 3.11 -5.89
CA TRP A 65 9.13 2.52 -7.22
C TRP A 65 10.60 2.39 -7.63
N GLN A 66 10.95 1.27 -8.26
CA GLN A 66 12.21 1.15 -8.98
C GLN A 66 12.23 2.08 -10.19
N ARG A 67 13.43 2.50 -10.60
CA ARG A 67 13.62 3.46 -11.71
C ARG A 67 13.05 2.97 -13.04
N ASP A 68 12.97 1.65 -13.24
CA ASP A 68 12.42 1.04 -14.45
C ASP A 68 10.87 0.98 -14.45
N ALA A 69 10.22 1.48 -13.39
CA ALA A 69 8.77 1.44 -13.17
C ALA A 69 8.15 0.04 -13.10
N ARG A 70 8.95 -1.03 -13.02
CA ARG A 70 8.46 -2.42 -13.05
C ARG A 70 8.29 -3.06 -11.68
N ARG A 71 8.82 -2.43 -10.63
CA ARG A 71 8.72 -2.97 -9.27
C ARG A 71 8.43 -1.88 -8.27
N LEU A 72 7.53 -2.18 -7.36
CA LEU A 72 7.28 -1.39 -6.15
C LEU A 72 7.87 -2.13 -4.96
N VAL A 73 8.72 -1.45 -4.20
CA VAL A 73 9.28 -1.92 -2.93
C VAL A 73 8.58 -1.19 -1.78
N PHE A 74 8.30 -1.90 -0.69
CA PHE A 74 7.64 -1.35 0.48
C PHE A 74 8.00 -2.12 1.76
N THR A 75 7.84 -1.47 2.90
CA THR A 75 7.94 -2.12 4.22
C THR A 75 6.56 -2.64 4.65
N VAL A 76 6.52 -3.75 5.39
CA VAL A 76 5.30 -4.23 6.07
C VAL A 76 5.61 -4.43 7.55
N ARG A 77 4.77 -3.85 8.42
CA ARG A 77 4.83 -4.09 9.87
C ARG A 77 4.32 -5.49 10.20
N THR A 78 5.04 -6.20 11.08
CA THR A 78 4.59 -7.48 11.64
C THR A 78 3.51 -7.23 12.70
N PRO A 79 2.34 -7.87 12.61
CA PRO A 79 1.29 -7.76 13.64
C PRO A 79 1.82 -8.13 15.03
N GLY A 80 1.42 -7.38 16.06
CA GLY A 80 1.85 -7.58 17.46
C GLY A 80 3.28 -7.13 17.75
N SER A 81 3.97 -6.49 16.80
CA SER A 81 5.37 -6.05 16.91
C SER A 81 5.58 -4.69 16.27
N HIS A 82 6.72 -4.04 16.54
CA HIS A 82 7.21 -2.85 15.83
C HIS A 82 8.28 -3.20 14.77
N SER A 83 8.45 -4.49 14.46
CA SER A 83 9.35 -4.94 13.40
C SER A 83 8.76 -4.71 12.02
N TYR A 84 9.62 -4.40 11.05
CA TYR A 84 9.27 -4.21 9.66
C TYR A 84 10.12 -5.11 8.77
N SER A 85 9.50 -5.68 7.75
CA SER A 85 10.16 -6.46 6.70
C SER A 85 9.98 -5.80 5.35
N LEU A 86 10.93 -5.99 4.44
CA LEU A 86 10.89 -5.45 3.08
C LEU A 86 10.25 -6.45 2.12
N TYR A 87 9.37 -5.95 1.26
CA TYR A 87 8.68 -6.71 0.22
C TYR A 87 8.74 -5.95 -1.10
N ALA A 88 8.59 -6.69 -2.20
CA ALA A 88 8.50 -6.12 -3.54
C ALA A 88 7.41 -6.83 -4.35
N VAL A 89 6.74 -6.06 -5.20
CA VAL A 89 5.76 -6.57 -6.19
C VAL A 89 6.09 -6.02 -7.57
N ALA A 90 5.72 -6.78 -8.60
CA ALA A 90 5.88 -6.43 -10.01
C ALA A 90 4.57 -5.89 -10.60
#